data_AF-A0A969QFL8-F1
#
_entry.id   AF-A0A969QFL8-F1
#
_cell.length_a   1.000
_cell.length_b   1.000
_cell.length_c   1.000
_cell.angle_alpha   90.00
_cell.angle_beta   90.00
_cell.angle_gamma   90.00
#
_symmetry.space_group_name_H-M   'P 1'
#
loop_
_entity.id
_entity.type
_entity.pdbx_description
1 polymer ?
#
loop_
_entity_poly.entity_id
_entity_poly.type
_entity_poly.pdbx_seq_one_letter_code
_entity_poly.pdbx_strand_id
1 'polypeptide(L)'
;MLNRLATSPYTLIWTLAIATCLPVLPSYARKILKTNPFPTSGKLIELTNGDLMCYVDIIDFRGKKYTLGADFEICNRTRYLNQRVRLTYRKTKVSKCQGNDACGKSIVKNLIVKMDLIRK
;
A
#
# COMPACT_ATOMS: atom_id res chain seq x y z
N MET A 1 -54.55 -41.45 27.40
CA MET A 1 -53.83 -42.45 26.58
C MET A 1 -54.76 -42.92 25.46
N LEU A 2 -54.19 -43.12 24.26
CA LEU A 2 -54.76 -43.72 23.04
C LEU A 2 -55.85 -42.92 22.32
N ASN A 3 -55.53 -42.11 21.29
CA ASN A 3 -55.08 -42.42 19.92
C ASN A 3 -56.24 -42.74 18.97
N ARG A 4 -56.58 -41.75 18.11
CA ARG A 4 -57.27 -41.97 16.84
C ARG A 4 -56.23 -42.26 15.75
N LEU A 5 -56.15 -43.51 15.32
CA LEU A 5 -55.85 -43.91 13.94
C LEU A 5 -57.21 -43.90 13.20
N ALA A 6 -57.38 -43.64 11.91
CA ALA A 6 -56.52 -43.52 10.75
C ALA A 6 -57.29 -42.75 9.66
N THR A 7 -56.58 -42.36 8.59
CA THR A 7 -56.93 -42.39 7.16
C THR A 7 -56.49 -41.12 6.43
N SER A 8 -55.52 -41.26 5.54
CA SER A 8 -55.81 -41.27 4.10
C SER A 8 -54.50 -41.26 3.33
N PRO A 9 -54.27 -42.22 2.41
CA PRO A 9 -53.21 -42.14 1.42
C PRO A 9 -53.63 -41.13 0.35
N TYR A 10 -52.73 -40.80 -0.57
CA TYR A 10 -52.87 -39.84 -1.67
C TYR A 10 -52.57 -38.38 -1.32
N THR A 11 -51.30 -38.02 -1.44
CA THR A 11 -50.92 -37.06 -2.48
C THR A 11 -49.58 -37.49 -3.06
N LEU A 12 -49.62 -37.94 -4.32
CA LEU A 12 -48.45 -38.02 -5.19
C LEU A 12 -47.97 -36.58 -5.40
N ILE A 13 -47.01 -36.15 -4.59
CA ILE A 13 -46.30 -34.90 -4.81
C ILE A 13 -45.42 -35.14 -6.03
N TRP A 14 -45.88 -34.67 -7.19
CA TRP A 14 -45.04 -34.53 -8.37
C TRP A 14 -43.87 -33.63 -7.97
N THR A 15 -42.68 -34.22 -7.84
CA THR A 15 -41.44 -33.45 -7.77
C THR A 15 -41.24 -32.83 -9.16
N LEU A 16 -41.78 -31.62 -9.34
CA LEU A 16 -41.25 -30.69 -10.33
C LEU A 16 -39.81 -30.43 -9.92
N ALA A 17 -38.87 -31.14 -10.56
CA ALA A 17 -37.47 -30.77 -10.57
C ALA A 17 -37.39 -29.40 -11.28
N ILE A 18 -37.64 -28.33 -10.51
CA ILE A 18 -37.27 -26.99 -10.93
C ILE A 18 -35.75 -27.01 -10.90
N ALA A 19 -35.16 -27.27 -12.07
CA ALA A 19 -33.77 -26.97 -12.34
C ALA A 19 -33.63 -25.45 -12.20
N THR A 20 -33.50 -24.97 -10.95
CA THR A 20 -33.07 -23.61 -10.67
C THR A 20 -31.63 -23.56 -11.13
N CYS A 21 -31.43 -23.09 -12.36
CA CYS A 21 -30.15 -22.64 -12.83
C CYS A 21 -29.74 -21.51 -11.88
N LEU A 22 -29.00 -21.85 -10.83
CA LEU A 22 -28.36 -20.88 -9.96
C LEU A 22 -27.49 -20.02 -10.88
N PRO A 23 -27.78 -18.73 -11.05
CA PRO A 23 -26.89 -17.87 -11.79
C PRO A 23 -25.55 -17.90 -11.06
N VAL A 24 -24.56 -18.53 -11.69
CA VAL A 24 -23.19 -18.54 -11.20
C VAL A 24 -22.79 -17.08 -11.07
N LEU A 25 -22.71 -16.58 -9.84
CA LEU A 25 -22.21 -15.23 -9.61
C LEU A 25 -20.82 -15.17 -10.23
N PRO A 26 -20.55 -14.23 -11.15
CA PRO A 26 -19.22 -14.09 -11.71
C PRO A 26 -18.25 -13.86 -10.55
N SER A 27 -17.32 -14.81 -10.39
CA SER A 27 -16.18 -14.67 -9.48
C SER A 27 -15.32 -13.53 -10.00
N TYR A 28 -15.67 -12.29 -9.63
CA TYR A 28 -14.79 -11.16 -9.79
C TYR A 28 -13.62 -11.40 -8.85
N ALA A 29 -12.57 -12.05 -9.37
CA ALA A 29 -11.29 -12.16 -8.72
C ALA A 29 -10.88 -10.75 -8.26
N ARG A 30 -10.91 -10.50 -6.94
CA ARG A 30 -10.38 -9.25 -6.40
C ARG A 30 -8.90 -9.22 -6.74
N LYS A 31 -8.53 -8.36 -7.70
CA LYS A 31 -7.13 -8.06 -7.97
C LYS A 31 -6.54 -7.54 -6.66
N ILE A 32 -5.67 -8.32 -6.02
CA ILE A 32 -4.94 -7.87 -4.84
C ILE A 32 -4.04 -6.73 -5.32
N LEU A 33 -4.46 -5.50 -5.07
CA LEU A 33 -3.65 -4.33 -5.33
C LEU A 33 -2.43 -4.42 -4.41
N LYS A 34 -1.27 -4.72 -4.99
CA LYS A 34 0.01 -4.71 -4.28
C LYS A 34 0.28 -3.28 -3.84
N THR A 35 -0.05 -2.96 -2.60
CA THR A 35 0.21 -1.65 -2.00
C THR A 35 1.70 -1.37 -2.05
N ASN A 36 2.10 -0.31 -2.74
CA ASN A 36 3.46 0.20 -2.65
C ASN A 36 3.70 0.65 -1.20
N PRO A 37 4.70 0.12 -0.47
CA PRO A 37 4.94 0.51 0.91
C PRO A 37 5.36 1.98 1.05
N PHE A 38 5.76 2.63 -0.04
CA PHE A 38 6.21 4.03 -0.06
C PHE A 38 5.09 4.99 -0.52
N PRO A 39 4.91 6.13 0.16
CA PRO A 39 3.92 7.12 -0.24
C PRO A 39 4.36 7.83 -1.52
N THR A 40 3.44 8.07 -2.46
CA THR A 40 3.72 8.83 -3.69
C THR A 40 3.62 10.34 -3.51
N SER A 41 2.96 10.79 -2.43
CA SER A 41 2.82 12.20 -2.08
C SER A 41 2.47 12.37 -0.59
N GLY A 42 2.77 13.55 -0.04
CA GLY A 42 2.43 13.90 1.35
C GLY A 42 2.85 15.33 1.71
N LYS A 43 2.65 15.73 2.97
CA LYS A 43 3.14 16.99 3.53
C LYS A 43 4.57 16.78 4.04
N LEU A 44 5.52 17.54 3.49
CA LEU A 44 6.91 17.52 3.94
C LEU A 44 7.02 18.18 5.33
N ILE A 45 7.63 17.48 6.28
CA ILE A 45 7.79 17.94 7.66
C ILE A 45 9.23 18.34 7.94
N GLU A 46 10.17 17.48 7.58
CA GLU A 46 11.58 17.68 7.93
C GLU A 46 12.51 17.15 6.83
N LEU A 47 13.68 17.77 6.72
CA LEU A 47 14.79 17.37 5.87
C LEU A 47 16.06 17.35 6.73
N THR A 48 16.69 16.18 6.85
CA THR A 48 17.89 16.01 7.68
C THR A 48 19.01 15.47 6.82
N ASN A 49 20.07 16.26 6.66
CA ASN A 49 21.26 15.83 5.94
C ASN A 49 22.06 14.89 6.84
N GLY A 50 22.14 13.60 6.48
CA GLY A 50 22.86 12.60 7.25
C GLY A 50 23.91 11.88 6.41
N ASP A 51 24.79 11.12 7.06
CA ASP A 51 26.04 10.64 6.45
C ASP A 51 25.87 9.77 5.20
N LEU A 52 24.75 9.03 5.11
CA LEU A 52 24.52 8.06 4.04
C LEU A 52 23.57 8.54 2.94
N MET A 53 22.70 9.50 3.28
CA MET A 53 21.63 10.01 2.43
C MET A 53 20.92 11.17 3.12
N CYS A 54 20.10 11.89 2.37
CA CYS A 54 19.13 12.80 2.94
C CYS A 54 17.96 12.02 3.56
N TYR A 55 17.60 12.32 4.81
CA TYR A 55 16.42 11.78 5.46
C TYR A 55 15.26 12.76 5.32
N VAL A 56 14.09 12.24 4.94
CA VAL A 56 12.89 13.02 4.62
C VAL A 56 11.73 12.51 5.45
N ASP A 57 11.18 13.37 6.30
CA ASP A 57 9.98 13.05 7.06
C ASP A 57 8.74 13.62 6.37
N ILE A 58 7.77 12.75 6.11
CA ILE A 58 6.54 13.10 5.40
C ILE A 58 5.31 12.51 6.07
N ILE A 59 4.20 13.24 6.00
CA ILE A 59 2.87 12.76 6.43
C ILE A 59 2.02 12.54 5.19
N ASP A 60 1.54 11.33 4.97
CA ASP A 60 0.65 11.04 3.84
C ASP A 60 -0.78 11.59 4.04
N PHE A 61 -1.64 11.41 3.04
CA PHE A 61 -3.03 11.86 3.09
C PHE A 61 -3.88 11.13 4.14
N ARG A 62 -3.42 9.99 4.65
CA ARG A 62 -4.06 9.19 5.69
C ARG A 62 -3.54 9.54 7.08
N GLY A 63 -2.65 10.54 7.19
CA GLY A 63 -2.02 10.94 8.45
C GLY A 63 -0.88 10.03 8.90
N LYS A 64 -0.46 9.05 8.09
CA LYS A 64 0.65 8.16 8.44
C LYS A 64 1.99 8.86 8.20
N LYS A 65 2.87 8.77 9.20
CA LYS A 65 4.24 9.30 9.16
C LYS A 65 5.19 8.30 8.48
N TYR A 66 6.12 8.82 7.70
CA TYR A 66 7.20 8.05 7.08
C TYR A 66 8.51 8.82 7.19
N THR A 67 9.58 8.09 7.51
CA THR A 67 10.97 8.57 7.38
C THR A 67 11.59 7.84 6.20
N LEU A 68 11.96 8.59 5.18
CA LEU A 68 12.37 8.08 3.88
C LEU A 68 13.79 8.51 3.53
N GLY A 69 14.50 7.67 2.80
CA GLY A 69 15.80 8.03 2.23
C GLY A 69 15.63 8.78 0.91
N ALA A 70 16.51 9.74 0.67
CA ALA A 70 16.53 10.57 -0.52
C ALA A 70 17.96 10.86 -0.98
N ASP A 71 18.12 11.22 -2.25
CA ASP A 71 19.38 11.75 -2.74
C ASP A 71 19.76 13.02 -1.96
N PHE A 72 21.06 13.24 -1.75
CA PHE A 72 21.56 14.38 -0.96
C PHE A 72 21.03 15.74 -1.44
N GLU A 73 20.84 15.91 -2.74
CA GLU A 73 20.30 17.14 -3.33
C GLU A 73 18.89 17.50 -2.83
N ILE A 74 18.11 16.52 -2.37
CA ILE A 74 16.76 16.75 -1.84
C ILE A 74 16.82 17.57 -0.54
N CYS A 75 17.87 17.43 0.27
CA CYS A 75 18.04 18.18 1.52
C CYS A 75 18.19 19.69 1.28
N ASN A 76 18.59 20.11 0.07
CA ASN A 76 18.67 21.53 -0.31
C ASN A 76 17.31 22.15 -0.66
N ARG A 77 16.20 21.37 -0.63
CA ARG A 77 14.84 21.82 -0.97
C ARG A 77 14.06 22.35 0.24
N THR A 78 14.73 23.04 1.16
CA THR A 78 14.14 23.58 2.41
C THR A 78 12.89 24.44 2.19
N ARG A 79 12.79 25.13 1.04
CA ARG A 79 11.59 25.89 0.64
C ARG A 79 10.31 25.05 0.49
N TYR A 80 10.40 23.72 0.45
CA TYR A 80 9.26 22.82 0.37
C TYR A 80 8.74 22.38 1.76
N LEU A 81 9.41 22.78 2.85
CA LEU A 81 8.96 22.45 4.20
C LEU A 81 7.52 22.94 4.41
N ASN A 82 6.73 22.11 5.08
CA ASN A 82 5.29 22.30 5.30
C ASN A 82 4.40 22.32 4.05
N GLN A 83 4.96 22.12 2.85
CA GLN A 83 4.21 22.03 1.60
C GLN A 83 3.84 20.59 1.26
N ARG A 84 2.82 20.44 0.41
CA ARG A 84 2.51 19.14 -0.21
C ARG A 84 3.42 18.89 -1.40
N VAL A 85 4.03 17.72 -1.40
CA VAL A 85 4.99 17.31 -2.43
C VAL A 85 4.62 15.96 -3.03
N ARG A 86 5.00 15.77 -4.29
CA ARG A 86 5.00 14.50 -5.02
C ARG A 86 6.43 13.94 -5.01
N LEU A 87 6.55 12.66 -4.73
CA LEU A 87 7.82 11.95 -4.59
C LEU A 87 8.02 11.00 -5.77
N THR A 88 9.22 11.00 -6.33
CA THR A 88 9.66 10.00 -7.32
C THR A 88 10.83 9.22 -6.77
N TYR A 89 10.80 7.89 -6.90
CA TYR A 89 11.78 6.99 -6.33
C TYR A 89 12.64 6.31 -7.40
N ARG A 90 13.87 5.99 -7.03
CA ARG A 90 14.76 5.10 -7.78
C ARG A 90 15.40 4.08 -6.85
N LYS A 91 15.63 2.87 -7.36
CA LYS A 91 16.48 1.88 -6.67
C LYS A 91 17.93 2.32 -6.78
N THR A 92 18.54 2.67 -5.66
CA THR A 92 19.92 3.15 -5.58
C THR A 92 20.70 2.26 -4.63
N LYS A 93 21.96 1.98 -4.98
CA LYS A 93 22.89 1.26 -4.13
C LYS A 93 23.45 2.26 -3.11
N VAL A 94 23.12 2.08 -1.83
CA VAL A 94 23.54 2.94 -0.72
C VAL A 94 24.62 2.22 0.06
N SER A 95 25.73 2.90 0.33
CA SER A 95 26.80 2.36 1.18
C SER A 95 26.27 2.12 2.60
N LYS A 96 26.65 1.00 3.23
CA LYS A 96 26.31 0.72 4.63
C LYS A 96 27.36 1.29 5.59
N CYS A 97 28.39 1.91 5.08
CA CYS A 97 29.62 2.15 5.80
C CYS A 97 29.61 3.56 6.37
N GLN A 98 29.40 3.66 7.68
CA GLN A 98 29.53 4.93 8.39
C GLN A 98 31.02 5.21 8.59
N GLY A 99 31.58 6.15 7.82
CA GLY A 99 32.93 6.68 8.04
C GLY A 99 34.10 5.70 7.85
N ASN A 100 33.91 4.58 7.11
CA ASN A 100 35.01 3.66 6.78
C ASN A 100 35.06 3.43 5.26
N ASP A 101 36.06 4.00 4.62
CA ASP A 101 36.25 3.98 3.16
C ASP A 101 36.60 2.58 2.62
N ALA A 102 37.13 1.67 3.46
CA ALA A 102 37.49 0.30 3.07
C ALA A 102 36.30 -0.67 3.10
N CYS A 103 35.11 -0.21 3.48
CA CYS A 103 33.94 -1.05 3.64
C CYS A 103 33.19 -1.19 2.30
N GLY A 104 33.38 -2.32 1.61
CA GLY A 104 32.75 -2.63 0.31
C GLY A 104 31.28 -3.07 0.37
N LYS A 105 30.55 -2.80 1.47
CA LYS A 105 29.19 -3.31 1.67
C LYS A 105 28.15 -2.25 1.32
N SER A 106 27.23 -2.58 0.40
CA SER A 106 26.13 -1.69 0.03
C SER A 106 24.81 -2.43 -0.04
N ILE A 107 23.72 -1.69 0.14
CA ILE A 107 22.35 -2.19 0.11
C ILE A 107 21.53 -1.42 -0.92
N VAL A 108 20.63 -2.09 -1.63
CA VAL A 108 19.73 -1.42 -2.56
C VAL A 108 18.54 -0.86 -1.79
N LYS A 109 18.31 0.45 -1.87
CA LYS A 109 17.17 1.16 -1.27
C LYS A 109 16.40 1.94 -2.31
N ASN A 110 15.11 2.18 -2.08
CA ASN A 110 14.34 3.14 -2.87
C ASN A 110 14.60 4.53 -2.28
N LEU A 111 15.38 5.35 -2.99
CA LEU A 111 15.62 6.74 -2.62
C LEU A 111 14.72 7.67 -3.40
N ILE A 112 14.26 8.74 -2.75
CA ILE A 112 13.62 9.86 -3.42
C ILE A 112 14.68 10.58 -4.25
N VAL A 113 14.50 10.56 -5.57
CA VAL A 113 15.38 11.24 -6.54
C VAL A 113 14.78 12.53 -7.07
N LYS A 114 13.47 12.72 -6.87
CA LYS A 114 12.75 13.95 -7.27
C LYS A 114 11.65 14.28 -6.29
N MET A 115 11.55 15.56 -5.97
CA MET A 115 10.51 16.14 -5.13
C MET A 115 9.93 17.35 -5.84
N ASP A 116 8.64 17.29 -6.17
CA ASP A 116 7.92 18.35 -6.87
C ASP A 116 6.80 18.90 -5.97
N LEU A 117 6.61 20.22 -5.95
CA LEU A 117 5.47 20.82 -5.25
C LEU A 117 4.16 20.46 -5.95
N ILE A 118 3.18 20.05 -5.17
CA ILE A 118 1.79 19.93 -5.62
C ILE A 118 1.17 21.30 -5.43
N ARG A 119 1.19 22.12 -6.49
CA ARG A 119 0.48 23.40 -6.49
C ARG A 119 -1.03 23.11 -6.42
N LYS A 120 -1.72 23.88 -5.58
CA LYS A 120 -3.18 23.98 -5.63
C LYS A 120 -3.58 24.97 -6.71
#